data_AF-A0A6C0AMM2-F1
#
_entry.id   AF-A0A6C0AMM2-F1
#
_cell.length_a   1.000
_cell.length_b   1.000
_cell.length_c   1.000
_cell.angle_alpha   90.00
_cell.angle_beta   90.00
_cell.angle_gamma   90.00
#
_symmetry.space_group_name_H-M   'P 1'
#
loop_
_entity.id
_entity.type
_entity.pdbx_description
1 polymer ?
#
loop_
_entity_poly.entity_id
_entity_poly.type
_entity_poly.pdbx_seq_one_letter_code
_entity_poly.pdbx_strand_id
1 'polypeptide(L)'
;MIIILLGEGCNISWNMQKINLKGKSSIFEWFLSVSFKDVNFIIDKIINDIPIRITKRIEFERDIFLDTTEIRSAHYNLDNFPDRLNRRVARFKDDILSNEPILFIREEHGSYKTTESDIHTFKSLITKFNPNCNFRLLLLMPFEVIWSPLQIKDVYHKENLRDRFNLLEYIQEIEKDY
;
A
#
# COMPACT_ATOMS: atom_id res chain seq x y z
N MET A 1 -9.60 -10.62 9.41
CA MET A 1 -8.42 -10.01 8.76
C MET A 1 -8.86 -8.83 7.89
N ILE A 2 -8.17 -7.71 8.00
CA ILE A 2 -8.33 -6.50 7.18
C ILE A 2 -7.27 -6.53 6.08
N ILE A 3 -7.65 -6.22 4.83
CA ILE A 3 -6.69 -6.08 3.72
C ILE A 3 -6.55 -4.60 3.36
N ILE A 4 -5.32 -4.08 3.40
CA ILE A 4 -5.01 -2.70 3.06
C ILE A 4 -4.03 -2.67 1.88
N LEU A 5 -4.49 -2.11 0.76
CA LEU A 5 -3.64 -1.95 -0.42
C LEU A 5 -2.74 -0.71 -0.26
N LEU A 6 -1.44 -0.85 -0.49
CA LEU A 6 -0.46 0.24 -0.40
C LEU A 6 -0.19 0.93 -1.75
N GLY A 7 -1.00 0.61 -2.77
CA GLY A 7 -0.91 1.21 -4.10
C GLY A 7 0.27 0.69 -4.93
N GLU A 8 0.38 1.28 -6.11
CA GLU A 8 1.42 1.24 -7.16
C GLU A 8 0.72 1.65 -8.45
N GLY A 9 -0.49 1.15 -8.64
CA GLY A 9 -1.41 1.46 -9.72
C GLY A 9 -2.81 0.90 -9.45
N CYS A 10 -3.67 0.90 -10.46
CA CYS A 10 -5.03 0.39 -10.33
C CYS A 10 -5.15 -1.14 -10.44
N ASN A 11 -4.12 -1.82 -10.96
CA ASN A 11 -4.13 -3.25 -11.27
C ASN A 11 -4.45 -4.12 -10.05
N ILE A 12 -3.77 -3.90 -8.92
CA ILE A 12 -4.04 -4.65 -7.69
C ILE A 12 -5.48 -4.49 -7.22
N SER A 13 -6.10 -3.31 -7.37
CA SER A 13 -7.50 -3.10 -7.01
C SER A 13 -8.44 -3.94 -7.89
N TRP A 14 -8.19 -3.99 -9.20
CA TRP A 14 -8.94 -4.83 -10.13
C TRP A 14 -8.77 -6.33 -9.82
N ASN A 15 -7.56 -6.76 -9.48
CA ASN A 15 -7.29 -8.15 -9.14
C ASN A 15 -8.03 -8.56 -7.86
N MET A 16 -8.04 -7.72 -6.82
CA MET A 16 -8.80 -7.96 -5.59
C MET A 16 -10.32 -8.05 -5.86
N GLN A 17 -10.85 -7.28 -6.80
CA GLN A 17 -12.25 -7.39 -7.21
C GLN A 17 -12.55 -8.72 -7.90
N LYS A 18 -11.67 -9.15 -8.83
CA LYS A 18 -11.85 -10.42 -9.56
C LYS A 18 -11.90 -11.64 -8.64
N ILE A 19 -11.13 -11.64 -7.56
CA ILE A 19 -11.11 -12.74 -6.57
C ILE A 19 -12.09 -12.53 -5.40
N ASN A 20 -12.98 -11.54 -5.50
CA ASN A 20 -14.00 -11.22 -4.48
C ASN A 20 -13.43 -10.93 -3.07
N LEU A 21 -12.22 -10.37 -2.99
CA LEU A 21 -11.58 -9.94 -1.75
C LEU A 21 -11.48 -8.41 -1.63
N LYS A 22 -12.12 -7.66 -2.53
CA LYS A 22 -12.07 -6.20 -2.50
C LYS A 22 -12.86 -5.65 -1.31
N GLY A 23 -12.13 -5.11 -0.33
CA GLY A 23 -12.70 -4.30 0.74
C GLY A 23 -12.93 -2.84 0.36
N LYS A 24 -13.14 -2.00 1.38
CA LYS A 24 -13.21 -0.53 1.24
C LYS A 24 -11.89 0.00 0.64
N SER A 25 -11.94 1.07 -0.14
CA SER A 25 -10.72 1.59 -0.77
C SER A 25 -9.70 2.13 0.23
N SER A 26 -8.44 1.74 0.13
CA SER A 26 -7.36 2.29 0.95
C SER A 26 -6.95 3.71 0.51
N ILE A 27 -5.98 4.30 1.22
CA ILE A 27 -5.42 5.64 0.94
C ILE A 27 -4.87 5.72 -0.49
N PHE A 28 -4.02 4.76 -0.86
CA PHE A 28 -3.24 4.76 -2.10
C PHE A 28 -3.95 4.10 -3.29
N GLU A 29 -5.19 3.65 -3.12
CA GLU A 29 -5.94 3.06 -4.21
C GLU A 29 -6.25 4.07 -5.32
N TRP A 30 -5.99 3.63 -6.56
CA TRP A 30 -6.10 4.41 -7.79
C TRP A 30 -5.04 5.51 -7.93
N PHE A 31 -3.95 5.43 -7.17
CA PHE A 31 -2.75 6.23 -7.37
C PHE A 31 -1.65 5.40 -8.04
N LEU A 32 -0.94 6.02 -8.97
CA LEU A 32 0.41 5.61 -9.34
C LEU A 32 1.34 5.96 -8.17
N SER A 33 1.97 4.95 -7.58
CA SER A 33 2.82 5.09 -6.39
C SER A 33 4.10 4.26 -6.53
N VAL A 34 5.03 4.73 -7.35
CA VAL A 34 6.24 3.98 -7.72
C VAL A 34 7.13 3.65 -6.50
N SER A 35 7.37 4.63 -5.63
CA SER A 35 8.33 4.51 -4.52
C SER A 35 7.66 4.08 -3.21
N PHE A 36 8.23 3.09 -2.52
CA PHE A 36 7.80 2.72 -1.18
C PHE A 36 8.15 3.83 -0.16
N LYS A 37 9.21 4.59 -0.39
CA LYS A 37 9.59 5.74 0.47
C LYS A 37 8.50 6.80 0.50
N ASP A 38 7.86 7.05 -0.64
CA ASP A 38 6.76 8.02 -0.72
C ASP A 38 5.54 7.52 0.07
N VAL A 39 5.28 6.21 0.05
CA VAL A 39 4.24 5.60 0.90
C VAL A 39 4.57 5.76 2.37
N ASN A 40 5.81 5.47 2.77
CA ASN A 40 6.27 5.70 4.15
C ASN A 40 6.12 7.18 4.56
N PHE A 41 6.48 8.11 3.68
CA PHE A 41 6.32 9.54 3.93
C PHE A 41 4.86 9.93 4.18
N ILE A 42 3.93 9.47 3.35
CA ILE A 42 2.50 9.75 3.55
C ILE A 42 1.97 9.08 4.82
N ILE A 43 2.38 7.85 5.12
CA ILE A 43 1.98 7.14 6.34
C ILE A 43 2.50 7.84 7.60
N ASP A 44 3.74 8.30 7.59
CA ASP A 44 4.32 9.09 8.70
C ASP A 44 3.49 10.35 8.95
N LYS A 45 3.13 11.08 7.89
CA LYS A 45 2.25 12.25 8.02
C LYS A 45 0.90 11.89 8.63
N ILE A 46 0.28 10.79 8.20
CA ILE A 46 -1.00 10.31 8.74
C ILE A 46 -0.88 10.01 10.24
N ILE A 47 0.12 9.21 10.62
CA ILE A 47 0.30 8.76 12.00
C ILE A 47 0.57 9.93 12.95
N ASN A 48 1.30 10.95 12.49
CA ASN A 48 1.58 12.15 13.29
C ASN A 48 0.55 13.29 13.09
N ASP A 49 -0.62 13.02 12.49
CA ASP A 49 -1.69 14.00 12.25
C ASP A 49 -1.25 15.25 11.45
N ILE A 50 -0.27 15.09 10.58
CA ILE A 50 0.21 16.14 9.69
C ILE A 50 -0.66 16.16 8.42
N PRO A 51 -1.28 17.29 8.05
CA PRO A 51 -2.11 17.37 6.85
C PRO A 51 -1.35 17.00 5.57
N ILE A 52 -1.96 16.14 4.75
CA ILE A 52 -1.49 15.81 3.40
C ILE A 52 -2.02 16.87 2.44
N ARG A 53 -1.14 17.59 1.77
CA ARG A 53 -1.55 18.55 0.74
C ARG A 53 -1.90 17.81 -0.54
N ILE A 54 -2.93 18.24 -1.26
CA ILE A 54 -3.23 17.72 -2.59
C ILE A 54 -2.91 18.82 -3.59
N THR A 55 -2.04 18.54 -4.55
CA THR A 55 -1.55 19.55 -5.49
C THR A 55 -1.77 19.12 -6.94
N LYS A 56 -1.77 20.11 -7.85
CA LYS A 56 -1.67 19.90 -9.29
C LYS A 56 -0.30 20.38 -9.76
N ARG A 57 0.24 19.71 -10.77
CA ARG A 57 1.50 20.09 -11.41
C ARG A 57 1.22 20.35 -12.89
N ILE A 58 1.82 21.41 -13.43
CA ILE A 58 1.63 21.83 -14.83
C ILE A 58 2.01 20.71 -15.79
N GLU A 59 3.04 19.93 -15.44
CA GLU A 59 3.58 18.85 -16.27
C GLU A 59 2.65 17.63 -16.36
N PHE A 60 1.66 17.54 -15.45
CA PHE A 60 0.68 16.46 -15.36
C PHE A 60 -0.71 17.04 -15.06
N GLU A 61 -1.27 17.83 -15.97
CA GLU A 61 -2.50 18.62 -15.73
C GLU A 61 -3.73 17.81 -15.29
N ARG A 62 -3.76 16.53 -15.66
CA ARG A 62 -4.84 15.58 -15.33
C ARG A 62 -4.67 14.94 -13.96
N ASP A 63 -3.47 15.00 -13.38
CA ASP A 63 -3.14 14.27 -12.18
C ASP A 63 -3.24 15.18 -10.96
N ILE A 64 -3.72 14.61 -9.85
CA ILE A 64 -3.49 15.16 -8.52
C ILE A 64 -2.34 14.43 -7.84
N PHE A 65 -1.58 15.14 -7.03
CA PHE A 65 -0.42 14.62 -6.31
C PHE A 65 -0.66 14.67 -4.81
N LEU A 66 -0.16 13.65 -4.09
CA LEU A 66 -0.13 13.66 -2.64
C LEU A 66 1.16 14.32 -2.16
N ASP A 67 1.00 15.50 -1.58
CA ASP A 67 2.06 16.29 -0.96
C ASP A 67 3.23 16.56 -1.94
N THR A 68 4.46 16.56 -1.45
CA THR A 68 5.68 16.69 -2.26
C THR A 68 6.13 15.37 -2.90
N THR A 69 5.33 14.30 -2.86
CA THR A 69 5.71 12.97 -3.39
C THR A 69 5.40 12.82 -4.88
N GLU A 70 5.86 11.71 -5.49
CA GLU A 70 5.44 11.34 -6.86
C GLU A 70 4.17 10.48 -6.89
N ILE A 71 3.51 10.29 -5.74
CA ILE A 71 2.23 9.58 -5.67
C ILE A 71 1.16 10.44 -6.33
N ARG A 72 0.63 9.97 -7.46
CA ARG A 72 -0.29 10.76 -8.29
C ARG A 72 -1.45 9.95 -8.87
N SER A 73 -2.54 10.62 -9.21
CA SER A 73 -3.73 9.95 -9.75
C SER A 73 -4.44 10.80 -10.79
N ALA A 74 -4.73 10.21 -11.94
CA ALA A 74 -5.63 10.74 -12.97
C ALA A 74 -7.11 10.39 -12.70
N HIS A 75 -7.41 9.56 -11.68
CA HIS A 75 -8.76 9.09 -11.37
C HIS A 75 -9.56 10.04 -10.47
N TYR A 76 -8.90 11.06 -9.93
CA TYR A 76 -9.48 11.98 -8.97
C TYR A 76 -9.20 13.43 -9.35
N ASN A 77 -10.02 14.34 -8.81
CA ASN A 77 -9.85 15.77 -8.98
C ASN A 77 -9.75 16.47 -7.62
N LEU A 78 -9.26 17.71 -7.64
CA LEU A 78 -9.07 18.51 -6.42
C LEU A 78 -10.38 18.81 -5.70
N ASP A 79 -11.48 18.93 -6.43
CA ASP A 79 -12.75 19.38 -5.86
C ASP A 79 -13.40 18.32 -4.98
N ASN A 80 -13.11 17.02 -5.20
CA ASN A 80 -13.78 15.92 -4.50
C ASN A 80 -12.85 15.00 -3.72
N PHE A 81 -11.54 15.01 -4.02
CA PHE A 81 -10.62 14.08 -3.41
C PHE A 81 -10.25 14.40 -1.96
N PRO A 82 -10.10 15.66 -1.51
CA PRO A 82 -9.76 15.98 -0.11
C PRO A 82 -10.68 15.29 0.91
N ASP A 83 -11.99 15.35 0.71
CA ASP A 83 -12.95 14.69 1.59
C ASP A 83 -12.83 13.16 1.54
N ARG A 84 -12.56 12.60 0.36
CA ARG A 84 -12.34 11.15 0.19
C ARG A 84 -11.07 10.71 0.91
N LEU A 85 -9.99 11.50 0.81
CA LEU A 85 -8.73 11.25 1.47
C LEU A 85 -8.91 11.27 2.99
N ASN A 86 -9.56 12.29 3.53
CA ASN A 86 -9.82 12.40 4.97
C ASN A 86 -10.58 11.19 5.51
N ARG A 87 -11.64 10.72 4.81
CA ARG A 87 -12.37 9.50 5.20
C ARG A 87 -11.51 8.24 5.11
N ARG A 88 -10.59 8.16 4.15
CA ARG A 88 -9.66 7.02 4.00
C ARG A 88 -8.59 7.02 5.08
N VAL A 89 -8.07 8.19 5.45
CA VAL A 89 -7.12 8.39 6.54
C VAL A 89 -7.74 8.00 7.88
N ALA A 90 -8.95 8.46 8.17
CA ALA A 90 -9.67 8.07 9.39
C ALA A 90 -9.84 6.55 9.49
N ARG A 91 -10.36 5.93 8.42
CA ARG A 91 -10.51 4.47 8.36
C ARG A 91 -9.18 3.74 8.53
N PHE A 92 -8.10 4.20 7.88
CA PHE A 92 -6.79 3.57 8.02
C PHE A 92 -6.30 3.58 9.47
N LYS A 93 -6.50 4.70 10.19
CA LYS A 93 -6.18 4.77 11.62
C LYS A 93 -7.05 3.81 12.43
N ASP A 94 -8.36 3.79 12.20
CA ASP A 94 -9.29 2.90 12.88
C ASP A 94 -8.93 1.43 12.66
N ASP A 95 -8.60 1.06 11.41
CA ASP A 95 -8.19 -0.29 11.05
C ASP A 95 -6.92 -0.70 11.83
N ILE A 96 -5.90 0.16 11.90
CA ILE A 96 -4.67 -0.12 12.69
C ILE A 96 -4.94 -0.22 14.19
N LEU A 97 -5.87 0.58 14.73
CA LEU A 97 -6.20 0.57 16.16
C LEU A 97 -7.15 -0.57 16.56
N SER A 98 -7.77 -1.25 15.60
CA SER A 98 -8.74 -2.32 15.86
C SER A 98 -8.13 -3.58 16.49
N ASN A 99 -6.82 -3.78 16.36
CA ASN A 99 -6.08 -5.01 16.68
C ASN A 99 -6.53 -6.26 15.90
N GLU A 100 -7.41 -6.11 14.90
CA GLU A 100 -7.68 -7.16 13.93
C GLU A 100 -6.41 -7.46 13.12
N PRO A 101 -6.16 -8.72 12.72
CA PRO A 101 -5.05 -9.04 11.82
C PRO A 101 -5.11 -8.23 10.52
N ILE A 102 -4.01 -7.57 10.14
CA ILE A 102 -3.93 -6.73 8.92
C ILE A 102 -2.93 -7.29 7.93
N LEU A 103 -3.39 -7.57 6.71
CA LEU A 103 -2.52 -7.83 5.57
C LEU A 103 -2.37 -6.56 4.72
N PHE A 104 -1.19 -5.97 4.73
CA PHE A 104 -0.80 -4.94 3.78
C PHE A 104 -0.33 -5.58 2.48
N ILE A 105 -0.84 -5.11 1.34
CA ILE A 105 -0.45 -5.64 0.02
C ILE A 105 0.02 -4.51 -0.87
N ARG A 106 1.18 -4.69 -1.51
CA ARG A 106 1.72 -3.77 -2.51
C ARG A 106 2.16 -4.56 -3.74
N GLU A 107 1.81 -4.07 -4.92
CA GLU A 107 2.43 -4.49 -6.18
C GLU A 107 3.67 -3.60 -6.40
N GLU A 108 4.80 -4.19 -6.73
CA GLU A 108 6.03 -3.44 -6.89
C GLU A 108 6.16 -2.92 -8.32
N HIS A 109 6.51 -1.64 -8.47
CA HIS A 109 6.73 -1.06 -9.79
C HIS A 109 8.08 -1.53 -10.34
N GLY A 110 8.17 -1.90 -11.62
CA GLY A 110 9.40 -2.45 -12.20
C GLY A 110 10.63 -1.52 -12.15
N SER A 111 10.42 -0.22 -12.01
CA SER A 111 11.48 0.79 -11.88
C SER A 111 11.90 1.11 -10.44
N TYR A 112 11.27 0.51 -9.43
CA TYR A 112 11.60 0.72 -8.02
C TYR A 112 11.84 -0.63 -7.33
N LYS A 113 12.72 -0.60 -6.33
CA LYS A 113 13.18 -1.79 -5.63
C LYS A 113 13.08 -1.54 -4.12
N THR A 114 11.96 -1.95 -3.49
CA THR A 114 11.65 -1.77 -2.06
C THR A 114 12.68 -2.40 -1.15
N THR A 115 13.54 -1.58 -0.57
CA THR A 115 14.67 -2.04 0.24
C THR A 115 14.25 -2.55 1.61
N GLU A 116 15.14 -3.28 2.28
CA GLU A 116 14.98 -3.66 3.68
C GLU A 116 14.72 -2.44 4.59
N SER A 117 15.42 -1.34 4.32
CA SER A 117 15.26 -0.08 5.06
C SER A 117 13.85 0.52 4.90
N ASP A 118 13.27 0.42 3.70
CA ASP A 118 11.90 0.89 3.45
C ASP A 118 10.89 0.09 4.27
N ILE A 119 11.09 -1.23 4.35
CA ILE A 119 10.25 -2.14 5.11
C ILE A 119 10.40 -1.92 6.63
N HIS A 120 11.62 -1.77 7.13
CA HIS A 120 11.85 -1.46 8.54
C HIS A 120 11.26 -0.12 8.94
N THR A 121 11.35 0.88 8.06
CA THR A 121 10.70 2.19 8.26
C THR A 121 9.19 2.01 8.35
N PHE A 122 8.57 1.30 7.42
CA PHE A 122 7.14 0.98 7.46
C PHE A 122 6.74 0.30 8.76
N LYS A 123 7.46 -0.77 9.13
CA LYS A 123 7.21 -1.53 10.35
C LYS A 123 7.33 -0.64 11.59
N SER A 124 8.33 0.22 11.63
CA SER A 124 8.52 1.16 12.74
C SER A 124 7.40 2.18 12.82
N LEU A 125 6.86 2.66 11.70
CA LEU A 125 5.74 3.60 11.68
C LEU A 125 4.48 2.94 12.25
N ILE A 126 4.11 1.77 11.75
CA ILE A 126 2.91 1.06 12.22
C ILE A 126 3.01 0.69 13.70
N THR A 127 4.15 0.14 14.14
CA THR A 127 4.34 -0.26 15.55
C THR A 127 4.47 0.93 16.50
N LYS A 128 5.00 2.07 16.04
CA LYS A 128 4.98 3.32 16.81
C LYS A 128 3.54 3.82 17.05
N PHE A 129 2.66 3.66 16.06
CA PHE A 129 1.26 4.08 16.17
C PHE A 129 0.42 3.12 17.02
N ASN A 130 0.57 1.81 16.81
CA ASN A 130 -0.02 0.77 17.64
C ASN A 130 0.97 -0.38 17.85
N PRO A 131 1.63 -0.48 19.03
CA PRO A 131 2.58 -1.54 19.33
C PRO A 131 2.00 -2.95 19.29
N ASN A 132 0.68 -3.08 19.46
CA ASN A 132 -0.03 -4.36 19.47
C ASN A 132 -0.61 -4.72 18.09
N CYS A 133 -0.37 -3.90 17.06
CA CYS A 133 -0.90 -4.17 15.72
C CYS A 133 -0.32 -5.48 15.18
N ASN A 134 -1.18 -6.48 14.96
CA ASN A 134 -0.81 -7.73 14.31
C ASN A 134 -0.93 -7.54 12.79
N PHE A 135 0.19 -7.36 12.11
CA PHE A 135 0.19 -7.17 10.66
C PHE A 135 1.28 -7.93 9.94
N ARG A 136 1.03 -8.19 8.66
CA ARG A 136 1.99 -8.74 7.70
C ARG A 136 2.02 -7.86 6.46
N LEU A 137 3.14 -7.89 5.75
CA LEU A 137 3.33 -7.18 4.49
C LEU A 137 3.57 -8.18 3.36
N LEU A 138 2.75 -8.11 2.31
CA LEU A 138 2.91 -8.86 1.08
C LEU A 138 3.36 -7.94 -0.05
N LEU A 139 4.55 -8.19 -0.58
CA LEU A 139 5.09 -7.51 -1.75
C LEU A 139 4.98 -8.42 -2.98
N LEU A 140 4.19 -8.00 -3.96
CA LEU A 140 3.99 -8.69 -5.24
C LEU A 140 4.95 -8.12 -6.27
N MET A 141 5.94 -8.91 -6.67
CA MET A 141 7.07 -8.43 -7.46
C MET A 141 6.84 -8.62 -8.97
N PRO A 142 7.21 -7.65 -9.83
CA PRO A 142 7.19 -7.81 -11.27
C PRO A 142 8.29 -8.79 -11.71
N PHE A 143 8.00 -9.52 -12.79
CA PHE A 143 8.77 -10.68 -13.28
C PHE A 143 10.25 -10.42 -13.56
N GLU A 144 10.62 -9.19 -13.87
CA GLU A 144 11.94 -8.84 -14.42
C GLU A 144 12.98 -8.53 -13.34
N VAL A 145 12.58 -8.48 -12.07
CA VAL A 145 13.47 -8.04 -10.98
C VAL A 145 13.94 -9.24 -10.17
N ILE A 146 15.21 -9.63 -10.37
CA ILE A 146 15.88 -10.63 -9.53
C ILE A 146 16.21 -9.99 -8.17
N TRP A 147 15.65 -10.56 -7.10
CA TRP A 147 16.01 -10.19 -5.74
C TRP A 147 16.93 -11.22 -5.10
N SER A 148 17.88 -10.72 -4.31
CA SER A 148 18.39 -11.51 -3.21
C SER A 148 17.25 -11.69 -2.21
N PRO A 149 16.94 -12.91 -1.75
CA PRO A 149 15.90 -13.13 -0.76
C PRO A 149 16.14 -12.22 0.46
N LEU A 150 15.25 -11.26 0.68
CA LEU A 150 15.21 -10.49 1.92
C LEU A 150 14.55 -11.39 2.97
N GLN A 151 15.33 -11.92 3.90
CA GLN A 151 14.78 -12.65 5.05
C GLN A 151 14.31 -11.64 6.11
N ILE A 152 13.15 -11.04 5.88
CA ILE A 152 12.51 -10.17 6.86
C ILE A 152 11.33 -10.93 7.46
N LYS A 153 11.39 -11.16 8.77
CA LYS A 153 10.28 -11.76 9.53
C LYS A 153 9.01 -10.93 9.27
N ASP A 154 7.90 -11.60 8.97
CA ASP A 154 6.57 -11.03 8.70
C ASP A 154 6.36 -10.42 7.29
N VAL A 155 7.37 -10.48 6.41
CA VAL A 155 7.24 -10.08 5.00
C VAL A 155 7.17 -11.30 4.11
N TYR A 156 6.13 -11.34 3.30
CA TYR A 156 5.82 -12.44 2.39
C TYR A 156 6.20 -12.03 0.96
N HIS A 157 7.08 -12.81 0.35
CA HIS A 157 7.57 -12.62 -1.01
C HIS A 157 7.29 -13.89 -1.83
N LYS A 158 6.90 -13.73 -3.10
CA LYS A 158 6.86 -14.84 -4.06
C LYS A 158 7.37 -14.37 -5.42
N GLU A 159 8.54 -14.86 -5.82
CA GLU A 159 9.05 -14.69 -7.17
C GLU A 159 8.45 -15.74 -8.13
N ASN A 160 8.35 -15.36 -9.41
CA ASN A 160 7.71 -16.08 -10.52
C ASN A 160 6.17 -16.11 -10.53
N LEU A 161 5.59 -14.98 -10.96
CA LEU A 161 4.19 -14.82 -11.34
C LEU A 161 3.80 -15.58 -12.64
N ARG A 162 4.71 -16.32 -13.29
CA ARG A 162 4.63 -16.63 -14.74
C ARG A 162 3.45 -17.49 -15.17
N ASP A 163 3.04 -18.50 -14.40
CA ASP A 163 2.01 -19.44 -14.90
C ASP A 163 1.03 -20.00 -13.85
N ARG A 164 1.18 -19.67 -12.55
CA ARG A 164 0.33 -20.23 -11.46
C ARG A 164 0.16 -19.29 -10.27
N PHE A 165 0.24 -17.98 -10.46
CA PHE A 165 0.02 -17.06 -9.34
C PHE A 165 -1.47 -16.95 -9.03
N ASN A 166 -1.92 -17.76 -8.08
CA ASN A 166 -3.23 -17.63 -7.49
C ASN A 166 -3.13 -16.74 -6.25
N LEU A 167 -3.41 -15.44 -6.43
CA LEU A 167 -3.40 -14.46 -5.32
C LEU A 167 -4.30 -14.89 -4.17
N LEU A 168 -5.44 -15.53 -4.47
CA LEU A 168 -6.37 -16.02 -3.46
C LEU A 168 -5.75 -17.12 -2.60
N GLU A 169 -5.12 -18.12 -3.21
CA GLU A 169 -4.43 -19.19 -2.46
C GLU A 169 -3.34 -18.62 -1.55
N TYR A 170 -2.59 -17.63 -2.04
CA TYR A 170 -1.51 -17.05 -1.25
C TYR A 170 -2.02 -16.24 -0.05
N ILE A 171 -3.10 -15.47 -0.24
CA ILE A 171 -3.77 -14.79 0.87
C ILE A 171 -4.29 -15.83 1.88
N GLN A 172 -4.88 -16.94 1.43
CA GLN A 172 -5.34 -18.03 2.29
C GLN A 172 -4.21 -18.74 3.04
N GLU A 173 -3.00 -18.84 2.46
CA GLU A 173 -1.81 -19.34 3.16
C GLU A 173 -1.42 -18.40 4.30
N ILE A 174 -1.38 -17.09 4.05
CA ILE A 174 -1.07 -16.09 5.07
C ILE A 174 -2.11 -16.12 6.19
N GLU A 175 -3.40 -16.30 5.86
CA GLU A 175 -4.50 -16.38 6.84
C GLU A 175 -4.36 -17.53 7.84
N LYS A 176 -3.78 -18.67 7.43
CA LYS A 176 -3.63 -19.85 8.29
C LYS A 176 -2.65 -19.65 9.44
N ASP A 177 -1.74 -18.70 9.31
CA ASP A 177 -0.66 -18.46 10.26
C ASP A 177 -0.93 -17.23 11.16
N TYR A 178 -2.11 -16.60 11.07
CA TYR A 178 -2.58 -15.60 12.04
C TYR A 178 -3.20 -16.26 13.26
#